data_AF-A0A356WSM8-F1
#
_entry.id   AF-A0A356WSM8-F1
#
_cell.length_a   1.000
_cell.length_b   1.000
_cell.length_c   1.000
_cell.angle_alpha   90.00
_cell.angle_beta   90.00
_cell.angle_gamma   90.00
#
_symmetry.space_group_name_H-M   'P 1'
#
loop_
_entity.id
_entity.type
_entity.pdbx_description
1 polymer ?
#
loop_
_entity_poly.entity_id
_entity_poly.type
_entity_poly.pdbx_seq_one_letter_code
_entity_poly.pdbx_strand_id
1 'polypeptide(L)'
;MAIYTGSNKHLGGTETVTRKQTVFYGLVQKNVLVTGANGQLGQELKQLAEKTNSPFRFIYTDADVLDITDAGQVQHFVSEYSIEYVINCAAYTAVDKAEADEEVAYRINCTGAENLARSG
;
A
#
# COMPACT_ATOMS: atom_id res chain seq x y z
N MET A 1 -10.01 -18.54 10.75
CA MET A 1 -11.21 -18.90 11.52
C MET A 1 -12.35 -18.00 11.03
N ALA A 2 -13.38 -18.53 10.37
CA ALA A 2 -14.55 -17.74 10.00
C ALA A 2 -15.49 -17.69 11.21
N ILE A 3 -15.81 -16.49 11.72
CA ILE A 3 -16.82 -16.33 12.77
C ILE A 3 -18.10 -15.86 12.09
N TYR A 4 -19.11 -16.73 12.07
CA TYR A 4 -20.46 -16.38 11.63
C TYR A 4 -21.21 -15.75 12.80
N THR A 5 -21.56 -14.47 12.71
CA THR A 5 -22.46 -13.82 13.66
C THR A 5 -23.86 -13.72 13.04
N GLY A 6 -24.78 -14.56 13.51
CA GLY A 6 -26.19 -14.44 13.15
C GLY A 6 -27.04 -15.60 13.67
N SER A 7 -27.76 -15.35 14.77
CA SER A 7 -28.79 -16.26 15.29
C SER A 7 -30.11 -15.99 14.59
N ASN A 8 -30.73 -17.01 13.97
CA ASN A 8 -32.15 -16.94 13.62
C ASN A 8 -32.98 -17.27 14.86
N LYS A 9 -33.84 -16.35 15.31
CA LYS A 9 -35.07 -16.70 16.03
C LYS A 9 -36.24 -16.42 15.10
N HIS A 10 -37.02 -17.46 14.82
CA HIS A 10 -38.15 -17.43 13.90
C HIS A 10 -39.43 -17.19 14.69
N LEU A 11 -40.07 -16.03 14.47
CA LEU A 11 -41.47 -15.77 14.82
C LEU A 11 -42.08 -14.96 13.66
N GLY A 12 -43.24 -15.43 13.18
CA GLY A 12 -43.78 -15.18 11.84
C GLY A 12 -43.96 -13.72 11.39
N GLY A 13 -43.94 -13.53 10.06
CA GLY A 13 -44.41 -12.31 9.38
C GLY A 13 -43.45 -11.75 8.32
N THR A 14 -43.89 -11.76 7.05
CA THR A 14 -43.34 -11.08 5.85
C THR A 14 -41.82 -11.16 5.61
N GLU A 15 -41.43 -11.99 4.64
CA GLU A 15 -40.04 -12.23 4.27
C GLU A 15 -39.32 -10.95 3.79
N THR A 16 -38.38 -10.47 4.59
CA THR A 16 -37.30 -9.59 4.13
C THR A 16 -36.01 -10.39 4.25
N VAL A 17 -35.42 -10.75 3.10
CA VAL A 17 -34.15 -11.50 3.06
C VAL A 17 -33.02 -10.56 3.44
N THR A 18 -32.67 -10.49 4.72
CA THR A 18 -31.45 -9.80 5.16
C THR A 18 -30.24 -10.61 4.70
N ARG A 19 -29.51 -10.10 3.71
CA ARG A 19 -28.30 -10.73 3.17
C ARG A 19 -27.27 -10.88 4.30
N LYS A 20 -26.97 -12.11 4.71
CA LYS A 20 -25.91 -12.39 5.70
C LYS A 20 -24.59 -11.82 5.16
N GLN A 21 -24.05 -10.79 5.81
CA GLN A 21 -22.72 -10.28 5.51
C GLN A 21 -21.70 -11.16 6.23
N THR A 22 -20.97 -11.97 5.47
CA THR A 22 -19.80 -12.68 5.98
C THR A 22 -18.64 -11.70 6.09
N VAL A 23 -18.22 -11.36 7.30
CA VAL A 23 -17.06 -10.48 7.53
C VAL A 23 -15.86 -11.35 7.90
N PHE A 24 -14.90 -11.46 6.98
CA PHE A 24 -13.66 -12.20 7.19
C PHE A 24 -12.58 -11.29 7.82
N TYR A 25 -12.71 -10.97 9.10
CA TYR A 25 -11.60 -10.35 9.83
C TYR A 25 -10.49 -11.39 10.03
N GLY A 26 -9.37 -11.26 9.30
CA GLY A 26 -8.11 -11.97 9.59
C GLY A 26 -7.70 -13.12 8.67
N LEU A 27 -8.27 -13.28 7.47
CA LEU A 27 -7.79 -14.26 6.48
C LEU A 27 -7.13 -13.66 5.23
N VAL A 28 -7.31 -12.36 4.98
CA VAL A 28 -6.73 -11.69 3.81
C VAL A 28 -5.70 -10.69 4.30
N GLN A 29 -4.43 -10.94 3.99
CA GLN A 29 -3.37 -9.98 4.25
C GLN A 29 -3.55 -8.77 3.32
N LYS A 30 -3.41 -7.58 3.89
CA LYS A 30 -3.51 -6.32 3.15
C LYS A 30 -2.18 -6.01 2.49
N ASN A 31 -2.16 -5.73 1.19
CA ASN A 31 -0.92 -5.47 0.46
C ASN A 31 -0.45 -4.02 0.69
N VAL A 32 0.80 -3.87 1.12
CA VAL A 32 1.43 -2.58 1.42
C VAL A 32 2.63 -2.40 0.49
N LEU A 33 2.57 -1.40 -0.39
CA LEU A 33 3.71 -1.00 -1.21
C LEU A 33 4.66 -0.13 -0.38
N VAL A 34 5.94 -0.43 -0.42
CA VAL A 34 7.02 0.40 0.12
C VAL A 34 7.95 0.78 -1.04
N THR A 35 8.05 2.08 -1.36
CA THR A 35 8.95 2.60 -2.40
C THR A 35 10.22 3.17 -1.78
N GLY A 36 11.33 3.21 -2.53
CA GLY A 36 12.63 3.63 -1.98
C GLY A 36 13.12 2.69 -0.88
N ALA A 37 12.82 1.40 -1.02
CA ALA A 37 13.03 0.39 0.01
C ALA A 37 14.52 0.16 0.34
N ASN A 38 15.44 0.54 -0.55
CA ASN A 38 16.87 0.45 -0.30
C ASN A 38 17.42 1.63 0.53
N GLY A 39 16.63 2.68 0.73
CA GLY A 39 16.97 3.80 1.61
C GLY A 39 16.93 3.43 3.10
N GLN A 40 17.40 4.34 3.96
CA GLN A 40 17.52 4.11 5.40
C GLN A 40 16.20 3.64 6.03
N LEU A 41 15.11 4.39 5.82
CA LEU A 41 13.80 4.04 6.38
C LEU A 41 13.23 2.75 5.79
N GLY A 42 13.41 2.51 4.49
CA GLY A 42 12.95 1.30 3.81
C GLY A 42 13.58 0.02 4.38
N GLN A 43 14.90 0.05 4.61
CA GLN A 43 15.63 -1.07 5.22
C GLN A 43 15.21 -1.32 6.67
N GLU A 44 15.03 -0.27 7.47
CA GLU A 44 14.54 -0.40 8.85
C GLU A 44 13.12 -0.98 8.91
N LEU A 45 12.23 -0.53 8.03
CA LEU A 45 10.88 -1.07 7.91
C LEU A 45 10.90 -2.56 7.54
N LYS A 46 11.79 -2.97 6.64
CA LYS A 46 11.95 -4.38 6.26
C LYS A 46 12.40 -5.24 7.45
N GLN A 47 13.43 -4.80 8.17
CA GLN A 47 13.93 -5.50 9.36
C GLN A 47 12.87 -5.59 10.47
N LEU A 48 12.08 -4.53 10.67
CA LEU A 48 11.01 -4.51 11.66
C LEU A 48 9.85 -5.44 11.27
N ALA A 49 9.46 -5.44 9.99
CA ALA A 49 8.40 -6.30 9.47
C ALA A 49 8.76 -7.78 9.60
N GLU A 50 10.01 -8.16 9.35
CA GLU A 50 10.49 -9.55 9.53
C GLU A 50 10.41 -10.03 11.00
N LYS A 51 10.53 -9.09 11.95
CA LYS A 51 10.45 -9.38 13.40
C LYS A 51 9.02 -9.31 13.94
N THR A 52 8.05 -8.85 13.15
CA THR A 52 6.69 -8.57 13.60
C THR A 52 5.70 -9.47 12.88
N ASN A 53 4.84 -10.17 13.63
CA ASN A 53 3.73 -10.91 13.03
C ASN A 53 2.57 -9.96 12.67
N SER A 54 2.68 -9.30 11.52
CA SER A 54 1.69 -8.32 11.06
C SER A 54 0.65 -8.94 10.11
N PRO A 55 -0.58 -8.40 10.05
CA PRO A 55 -1.59 -8.81 9.07
C PRO A 55 -1.34 -8.23 7.66
N PHE A 56 -0.17 -7.60 7.43
CA PHE A 56 0.19 -6.96 6.17
C PHE A 56 1.16 -7.81 5.36
N ARG A 57 1.01 -7.78 4.04
CA ARG A 57 1.98 -8.27 3.08
C ARG A 57 2.71 -7.07 2.49
N PHE A 58 3.96 -6.88 2.90
CA PHE A 58 4.79 -5.80 2.38
C PHE A 58 5.41 -6.19 1.03
N ILE A 59 5.37 -5.25 0.09
CA ILE A 59 5.96 -5.33 -1.24
C ILE A 59 6.96 -4.18 -1.34
N TYR A 60 8.24 -4.52 -1.34
CA TYR A 60 9.34 -3.56 -1.32
C TYR A 60 9.84 -3.32 -2.74
N THR A 61 9.95 -2.05 -3.13
CA THR A 61 10.42 -1.62 -4.46
C THR A 61 11.42 -0.47 -4.32
N ASP A 62 12.30 -0.38 -5.29
CA ASP A 62 13.20 0.77 -5.47
C ASP A 62 13.19 1.17 -6.96
N ALA A 63 13.95 2.20 -7.33
CA ALA A 63 13.86 2.84 -8.65
C ALA A 63 14.19 1.92 -9.84
N ASP A 64 14.86 0.80 -9.60
CA ASP A 64 15.14 -0.25 -10.60
C ASP A 64 13.92 -1.13 -10.92
N VAL A 65 12.95 -1.21 -10.00
CA VAL A 65 11.73 -2.00 -10.13
C VAL A 65 10.50 -1.13 -10.36
N LEU A 66 10.40 -0.01 -9.64
CA LEU A 66 9.29 0.94 -9.71
C LEU A 66 9.81 2.37 -9.67
N ASP A 67 9.84 3.02 -10.83
CA ASP A 67 10.05 4.46 -10.97
C ASP A 67 8.76 5.21 -10.65
N ILE A 68 8.74 5.82 -9.46
CA ILE A 68 7.57 6.57 -9.00
C ILE A 68 7.28 7.82 -9.83
N THR A 69 8.23 8.28 -10.64
CA THR A 69 8.05 9.43 -11.54
C THR A 69 7.25 9.07 -12.80
N ASP A 70 7.10 7.78 -13.11
CA ASP A 70 6.25 7.26 -14.18
C ASP A 70 4.86 6.90 -13.63
N ALA A 71 3.88 7.77 -13.91
CA ALA A 71 2.50 7.58 -13.47
C ALA A 71 1.87 6.29 -14.03
N GLY A 72 2.21 5.88 -15.26
CA GLY A 72 1.68 4.68 -15.88
C GLY A 72 2.21 3.43 -15.20
N GLN A 73 3.51 3.41 -14.88
CA GLN A 73 4.13 2.31 -14.15
C GLN A 73 3.56 2.19 -12.74
N VAL A 74 3.39 3.30 -12.03
CA VAL A 74 2.76 3.34 -10.70
C VAL A 74 1.33 2.78 -10.76
N GLN A 75 0.51 3.27 -11.69
CA GLN A 75 -0.88 2.83 -11.81
C GLN A 75 -0.99 1.33 -12.13
N HIS A 76 -0.13 0.85 -13.04
CA HIS A 76 -0.06 -0.56 -13.39
C HIS A 76 0.33 -1.41 -12.18
N PHE A 77 1.39 -1.03 -11.47
CA PHE A 77 1.89 -1.76 -10.30
C PHE A 77 0.83 -1.82 -9.19
N VAL A 78 0.19 -0.69 -8.88
CA VAL A 78 -0.84 -0.62 -7.85
C VAL A 78 -2.03 -1.54 -8.18
N SER A 79 -2.45 -1.56 -9.45
CA SER A 79 -3.53 -2.43 -9.91
C SER A 79 -3.12 -3.91 -9.93
N GLU A 80 -1.97 -4.24 -10.50
CA GLU A 80 -1.46 -5.61 -10.64
C GLU A 80 -1.32 -6.30 -9.28
N TYR A 81 -0.75 -5.59 -8.31
CA TYR A 81 -0.50 -6.13 -6.97
C TYR A 81 -1.63 -5.85 -5.98
N SER A 82 -2.75 -5.25 -6.42
CA SER A 82 -3.89 -4.92 -5.55
C SER A 82 -3.45 -4.20 -4.28
N ILE A 83 -2.65 -3.14 -4.44
CA ILE A 83 -2.07 -2.38 -3.33
C ILE A 83 -3.17 -1.63 -2.58
N GLU A 84 -3.19 -1.76 -1.25
CA GLU A 84 -4.18 -1.10 -0.39
C GLU A 84 -3.58 0.04 0.44
N TYR A 85 -2.28 0.00 0.67
CA TYR A 85 -1.54 1.02 1.40
C TYR A 85 -0.20 1.29 0.71
N VAL A 86 0.24 2.55 0.75
CA VAL A 86 1.54 2.98 0.22
C VAL A 86 2.34 3.65 1.33
N ILE A 87 3.59 3.24 1.49
CA ILE A 87 4.60 3.92 2.31
C ILE A 87 5.68 4.43 1.36
N ASN A 88 5.69 5.75 1.12
CA ASN A 88 6.66 6.36 0.23
C ASN A 88 7.95 6.69 0.99
N CYS A 89 9.02 5.92 0.78
CA CYS A 89 10.37 6.23 1.28
C CYS A 89 11.31 6.73 0.17
N ALA A 90 10.85 6.79 -1.09
CA ALA A 90 11.63 7.30 -2.20
C ALA A 90 11.68 8.83 -2.16
N ALA A 91 12.89 9.38 -2.17
CA ALA A 91 13.14 10.81 -2.19
C ALA A 91 14.54 11.10 -2.74
N TYR A 92 14.68 12.24 -3.43
CA TYR A 92 15.96 12.88 -3.65
C TYR A 92 16.37 13.60 -2.36
N THR A 93 17.42 13.11 -1.70
CA THR A 93 17.85 13.57 -0.36
C THR A 93 19.20 14.29 -0.34
N ALA A 94 19.86 14.45 -1.49
CA ALA A 94 21.12 15.19 -1.60
C ALA A 94 20.86 16.71 -1.57
N VAL A 95 20.53 17.25 -0.39
CA VAL A 95 20.11 18.66 -0.19
C VAL A 95 21.10 19.64 -0.82
N ASP A 96 22.41 19.43 -0.61
CA ASP A 96 23.46 20.30 -1.16
C ASP A 96 23.44 20.41 -2.69
N LYS A 97 22.90 19.40 -3.38
CA LYS A 97 22.81 19.34 -4.84
C LYS A 97 21.42 19.68 -5.37
N ALA A 98 20.40 19.72 -4.51
CA ALA A 98 19.02 19.87 -4.93
C ALA A 98 18.76 21.20 -5.68
N GLU A 99 19.51 22.26 -5.35
CA GLU A 99 19.42 23.55 -6.06
C GLU A 99 19.94 23.46 -7.50
N ALA A 100 20.97 22.64 -7.75
CA ALA A 100 21.51 22.43 -9.10
C ALA A 100 20.70 21.37 -9.88
N ASP A 101 20.19 20.36 -9.18
CA ASP A 101 19.42 19.25 -9.73
C ASP A 101 17.90 19.46 -9.57
N GLU A 102 17.43 20.71 -9.67
CA GLU A 102 16.05 21.10 -9.33
C GLU A 102 15.00 20.23 -10.06
N GLU A 103 15.16 20.00 -11.36
CA GLU A 103 14.25 19.18 -12.15
C GLU A 103 14.17 17.72 -11.66
N VAL A 104 15.29 17.16 -11.22
CA VAL A 104 15.36 15.78 -10.71
C VAL A 104 14.75 15.72 -9.31
N ALA A 105 15.12 16.67 -8.44
CA ALA A 105 14.57 16.78 -7.10
C ALA A 105 13.05 16.96 -7.14
N TYR A 106 12.53 17.82 -8.02
CA TYR A 106 11.11 18.04 -8.21
C TYR A 106 10.40 16.80 -8.75
N ARG A 107 10.95 16.15 -9.78
CA ARG A 107 10.36 14.92 -10.33
C ARG A 107 10.21 13.84 -9.27
N ILE A 108 11.21 13.62 -8.43
CA ILE A 108 11.17 12.56 -7.43
C ILE A 108 10.30 12.98 -6.24
N ASN A 109 10.55 14.15 -5.65
CA ASN A 109 9.94 14.56 -4.38
C ASN A 109 8.51 15.10 -4.53
N CYS A 110 8.17 15.67 -5.69
CA CYS A 110 6.83 16.23 -5.95
C CYS A 110 6.04 15.32 -6.88
N THR A 111 6.49 15.15 -8.13
CA THR A 111 5.74 14.37 -9.12
C THR A 111 5.60 12.90 -8.70
N GLY A 112 6.67 12.29 -8.17
CA GLY A 112 6.63 10.92 -7.69
C GLY A 112 5.63 10.71 -6.55
N ALA A 113 5.60 11.63 -5.59
CA ALA A 113 4.62 11.61 -4.50
C ALA A 113 3.18 11.80 -5.01
N GLU A 114 2.97 12.72 -5.97
CA GLU A 114 1.67 12.94 -6.60
C GLU A 114 1.16 11.69 -7.33
N ASN A 115 2.03 11.03 -8.11
CA ASN A 115 1.69 9.80 -8.83
C ASN A 115 1.21 8.70 -7.88
N LEU A 116 1.93 8.48 -6.77
CA LEU A 116 1.54 7.52 -5.75
C LEU A 116 0.19 7.90 -5.10
N ALA A 117 -0.03 9.17 -4.81
CA ALA A 117 -1.27 9.65 -4.19
C ALA A 117 -2.50 9.48 -5.11
N ARG A 118 -2.33 9.59 -6.43
CA ARG A 118 -3.41 9.44 -7.43
C ARG A 118 -3.70 8.01 -7.85
N SER A 119 -2.88 7.05 -7.43
CA SER A 119 -2.89 5.68 -7.99
C SER A 119 -4.00 4.75 -7.47
N GLY A 120 -4.75 5.18 -6.44
CA GLY A 120 -5.79 4.41 -5.76
C GLY A 120 -7.22 4.88 -6.02
#